data_AF-A0A8J6JX35-F1
#
_entry.id   AF-A0A8J6JX35-F1
#
_cell.length_a   1.000
_cell.length_b   1.000
_cell.length_c   1.000
_cell.angle_alpha   90.00
_cell.angle_beta   90.00
_cell.angle_gamma   90.00
#
_symmetry.space_group_name_H-M   'P 1'
#
loop_
_entity.id
_entity.type
_entity.pdbx_description
1 polymer ?
#
loop_
_entity_poly.entity_id
_entity_poly.type
_entity_poly.pdbx_seq_one_letter_code
_entity_poly.pdbx_strand_id
1 'polypeptide(L)'
;MVVTLDELVLDAMRAAVREETQAGFSNLHRFIDRRIAELSAELHASVELVDLNEARLSQELTQMHEQIAGLVAAPALANRNSGVELEAVVVATEAAANTILEAAEAIQEWIHDGGRDPDAIQALATRVNAIFEACSFQDVTGQRVRRAIQHLQQVEAMLERFMPHPPSPAGKLRVATERHTVRPDAQGQPDMGQCEIDALLRA
;
A
#
# COMPACT_ATOMS: atom_id res chain seq x y z
N MET A 1 -88.55 38.51 -43.64
CA MET A 1 -87.36 37.75 -44.06
C MET A 1 -87.64 36.29 -43.72
N VAL A 2 -88.04 35.48 -44.70
CA VAL A 2 -88.43 34.08 -44.46
C VAL A 2 -87.15 33.25 -44.58
N VAL A 3 -86.61 32.83 -43.44
CA VAL A 3 -85.51 31.85 -43.41
C VAL A 3 -86.06 30.55 -44.00
N THR A 4 -85.35 29.99 -44.97
CA THR A 4 -85.79 28.74 -45.61
C THR A 4 -85.53 27.56 -44.69
N LEU A 5 -86.38 26.52 -44.75
CA LEU A 5 -86.24 25.33 -43.91
C LEU A 5 -84.84 24.67 -44.06
N ASP A 6 -84.25 24.77 -45.26
CA ASP A 6 -82.93 24.25 -45.61
C ASP A 6 -81.78 24.99 -44.91
N GLU A 7 -81.84 26.32 -44.80
CA GLU A 7 -80.84 27.11 -44.05
C GLU A 7 -80.85 26.77 -42.56
N LEU A 8 -82.05 26.54 -42.01
CA LEU A 8 -82.24 26.19 -40.60
C LEU A 8 -81.68 24.80 -40.27
N VAL A 9 -81.85 23.84 -41.19
CA VAL A 9 -81.28 22.49 -41.08
C VAL A 9 -79.75 22.53 -41.23
N LEU A 10 -79.22 23.27 -42.20
CA LEU A 10 -77.79 23.37 -42.42
C LEU A 10 -77.04 24.00 -41.22
N ASP A 11 -77.61 25.03 -40.61
CA ASP A 11 -77.03 25.66 -39.42
C ASP A 11 -77.13 24.76 -38.19
N ALA A 12 -78.22 24.01 -38.03
CA ALA A 12 -78.35 23.00 -36.97
C ALA A 12 -77.31 21.88 -37.13
N MET A 13 -77.08 21.38 -38.34
CA MET A 13 -76.06 20.37 -38.61
C MET A 13 -74.64 20.90 -38.36
N ARG A 14 -74.34 22.14 -38.76
CA ARG A 14 -73.04 22.77 -38.46
C ARG A 14 -72.82 22.98 -36.97
N ALA A 15 -73.87 23.35 -36.23
CA ALA A 15 -73.80 23.50 -34.78
C ALA A 15 -73.53 22.15 -34.11
N ALA A 16 -74.25 21.09 -34.50
CA ALA A 16 -74.05 19.74 -33.96
C ALA A 16 -72.64 19.20 -34.25
N VAL A 17 -72.12 19.39 -35.47
CA VAL A 17 -70.75 18.98 -35.81
C VAL A 17 -69.71 19.79 -35.01
N ARG A 18 -69.91 21.10 -34.80
CA ARG A 18 -69.02 21.91 -33.97
C ARG A 18 -69.04 21.47 -32.52
N GLU A 19 -70.22 21.17 -31.97
CA GLU A 19 -70.37 20.70 -30.60
C GLU A 19 -69.65 19.37 -30.39
N GLU A 20 -69.88 18.40 -31.28
CA GLU A 20 -69.25 17.07 -31.23
C GLU A 20 -67.73 17.15 -31.38
N THR A 21 -67.25 17.94 -32.36
CA THR A 21 -65.79 18.13 -32.57
C THR A 21 -65.15 18.87 -31.39
N GLN A 22 -65.79 19.90 -30.84
CA GLN A 22 -65.29 20.63 -29.68
C GLN A 22 -65.26 19.75 -28.42
N ALA A 23 -66.25 18.88 -28.23
CA ALA A 23 -66.25 17.88 -27.16
C ALA A 23 -65.09 16.89 -27.33
N GLY A 24 -64.87 16.38 -28.55
CA GLY A 24 -63.73 15.52 -28.89
C GLY A 24 -62.38 16.17 -28.59
N PHE A 25 -62.17 17.41 -29.06
CA PHE A 25 -60.94 18.16 -28.78
C PHE A 25 -60.76 18.45 -27.29
N SER A 26 -61.83 18.79 -26.56
CA SER A 26 -61.74 19.03 -25.11
C SER A 26 -61.32 17.77 -24.35
N ASN A 27 -61.84 16.60 -24.74
CA ASN A 27 -61.45 15.33 -24.14
C ASN A 27 -59.99 14.98 -24.46
N LEU A 28 -59.54 15.23 -25.70
CA LEU A 28 -58.15 15.02 -26.09
C LEU A 28 -57.19 15.94 -25.32
N HIS A 29 -57.52 17.23 -25.20
CA HIS A 29 -56.73 18.18 -24.40
C HIS A 29 -56.62 17.72 -22.94
N ARG A 30 -57.75 17.34 -22.32
CA ARG A 30 -57.76 16.84 -20.93
C ARG A 30 -56.90 15.57 -20.78
N PHE A 31 -56.95 14.68 -21.76
CA PHE A 31 -56.12 13.47 -21.77
C PHE A 31 -54.63 13.83 -21.90
N ILE A 32 -54.27 14.72 -22.82
CA ILE A 32 -52.88 15.17 -23.03
C ILE A 32 -52.34 15.86 -21.77
N ASP A 33 -53.09 16.79 -21.18
CA ASP A 33 -52.67 17.50 -19.97
C ASP A 33 -52.42 16.53 -18.81
N ARG A 34 -53.28 15.52 -18.66
CA ARG A 34 -53.09 14.47 -17.67
C ARG A 34 -51.85 13.63 -17.95
N ARG A 35 -51.61 13.22 -19.20
CA ARG A 35 -50.42 12.45 -19.58
C ARG A 35 -49.13 13.24 -19.44
N ILE A 36 -49.14 14.54 -19.76
CA ILE A 36 -48.00 15.43 -19.55
C ILE A 36 -47.69 15.54 -18.05
N ALA A 37 -48.71 15.71 -17.20
CA ALA A 37 -48.51 15.78 -15.76
C ALA A 37 -47.93 14.46 -15.19
N GLU A 38 -48.47 13.31 -15.61
CA GLU A 38 -47.97 11.99 -15.21
C GLU A 38 -46.52 11.77 -15.66
N LEU A 39 -46.21 12.00 -16.94
CA LEU A 39 -44.85 11.86 -17.47
C LEU A 39 -43.86 12.84 -16.84
N SER A 40 -44.29 14.08 -16.55
CA SER A 40 -43.44 15.05 -15.88
C SER A 40 -43.09 14.60 -14.46
N ALA A 41 -44.03 14.00 -13.74
CA ALA A 41 -43.78 13.46 -12.40
C ALA A 41 -42.84 12.23 -12.45
N GLU A 42 -43.07 11.31 -13.39
CA GLU A 42 -42.20 10.14 -13.59
C GLU A 42 -40.78 10.53 -14.01
N LEU A 43 -40.64 11.49 -14.91
CA LEU A 43 -39.34 12.01 -15.34
C LEU A 43 -38.62 12.69 -14.17
N HIS A 44 -39.31 13.50 -13.39
CA HIS A 44 -38.71 14.17 -12.23
C HIS A 44 -38.18 13.16 -11.21
N ALA A 45 -38.99 12.15 -10.85
CA ALA A 45 -38.55 11.08 -9.96
C ALA A 45 -37.35 10.29 -10.54
N SER A 46 -37.32 10.08 -11.85
CA SER A 46 -36.20 9.40 -12.52
C SER A 46 -34.91 10.22 -12.46
N VAL A 47 -35.00 11.55 -12.64
CA VAL A 47 -33.85 12.46 -12.52
C VAL A 47 -33.33 12.49 -11.09
N GLU A 48 -34.21 12.59 -10.08
CA GLU A 48 -33.80 12.56 -8.68
C GLU A 48 -33.04 11.27 -8.31
N LEU A 49 -33.48 10.12 -8.84
CA LEU A 49 -32.78 8.85 -8.62
C LEU A 49 -31.40 8.82 -9.30
N VAL A 50 -31.25 9.44 -10.46
CA VAL A 50 -29.95 9.56 -11.14
C VAL A 50 -29.01 10.44 -10.32
N ASP A 51 -29.47 11.59 -9.82
CA ASP A 51 -28.66 12.50 -9.01
C ASP A 51 -28.20 11.83 -7.69
N LEU A 52 -29.08 11.08 -7.04
CA LEU A 52 -28.73 10.30 -5.84
C LEU A 52 -27.68 9.23 -6.14
N ASN A 53 -27.82 8.53 -7.28
CA ASN A 53 -26.84 7.53 -7.70
C ASN A 53 -25.49 8.16 -8.05
N GLU A 54 -25.49 9.31 -8.74
CA GLU A 54 -24.26 10.05 -9.06
C GLU A 54 -23.54 10.48 -7.78
N ALA A 55 -24.25 11.06 -6.81
CA ALA A 55 -23.69 11.46 -5.53
C ALA A 55 -23.09 10.27 -4.79
N ARG A 56 -23.80 9.14 -4.77
CA ARG A 56 -23.32 7.90 -4.14
C ARG A 56 -22.07 7.36 -4.82
N LEU A 57 -22.06 7.27 -6.15
CA LEU A 57 -20.91 6.79 -6.91
C LEU A 57 -19.70 7.70 -6.70
N SER A 58 -19.89 9.02 -6.68
CA SER A 58 -18.82 9.97 -6.38
C SER A 58 -18.25 9.75 -4.97
N GLN A 59 -19.11 9.49 -3.97
CA GLN A 59 -18.67 9.19 -2.61
C GLN A 59 -17.91 7.86 -2.52
N GLU A 60 -18.37 6.81 -3.21
CA GLU A 60 -17.69 5.51 -3.26
C GLU A 60 -16.33 5.63 -3.98
N LEU A 61 -16.24 6.37 -5.09
CA LEU A 61 -14.98 6.64 -5.78
C LEU A 61 -14.00 7.44 -4.93
N THR A 62 -14.50 8.38 -4.12
CA THR A 62 -13.65 9.15 -3.19
C THR A 62 -13.09 8.23 -2.11
N GLN A 63 -13.92 7.36 -1.53
CA GLN A 63 -13.46 6.36 -0.55
C GLN A 63 -12.46 5.38 -1.15
N MET A 64 -12.69 4.91 -2.38
CA MET A 64 -11.71 4.03 -3.07
C MET A 64 -10.39 4.77 -3.31
N HIS A 65 -10.42 6.02 -3.75
CA HIS A 65 -9.20 6.82 -3.92
C HIS A 65 -8.44 7.01 -2.61
N GLU A 66 -9.13 7.29 -1.50
CA GLU A 66 -8.50 7.40 -0.17
C GLU A 66 -7.89 6.07 0.28
N GLN A 67 -8.59 4.95 0.07
CA GLN A 67 -8.07 3.62 0.36
C GLN A 67 -6.83 3.31 -0.47
N ILE A 68 -6.84 3.59 -1.78
CA ILE A 68 -5.68 3.40 -2.66
C ILE A 68 -4.52 4.30 -2.23
N ALA A 69 -4.79 5.57 -1.89
CA ALA A 69 -3.76 6.49 -1.41
C ALA A 69 -3.09 5.97 -0.12
N GLY A 70 -3.87 5.46 0.83
CA GLY A 70 -3.35 4.81 2.03
C GLY A 70 -2.52 3.55 1.74
N LEU A 71 -2.96 2.74 0.78
CA LEU A 71 -2.26 1.53 0.33
C LEU A 71 -0.95 1.80 -0.40
N VAL A 72 -0.83 2.92 -1.12
CA VAL A 72 0.40 3.26 -1.84
C VAL A 72 1.38 3.98 -0.91
N ALA A 73 0.90 4.86 -0.04
CA ALA A 73 1.76 5.67 0.81
C ALA A 73 2.48 4.86 1.90
N ALA A 74 1.80 3.92 2.57
CA ALA A 74 2.39 3.16 3.67
C ALA A 74 3.55 2.22 3.23
N PRO A 75 3.39 1.40 2.17
CA PRO A 75 4.48 0.60 1.60
C PRO A 75 5.61 1.45 0.99
N ALA A 76 5.30 2.60 0.39
CA ALA A 76 6.33 3.44 -0.22
C ALA A 76 7.33 4.00 0.81
N LEU A 77 6.85 4.37 2.01
CA LEU A 77 7.71 4.79 3.11
C LEU A 77 8.50 3.62 3.70
N ALA A 78 7.85 2.47 3.91
CA ALA A 78 8.50 1.28 4.45
C ALA A 78 9.58 0.71 3.50
N ASN A 79 9.30 0.62 2.20
CA ASN A 79 10.24 0.09 1.21
C ASN A 79 11.46 1.00 1.01
N ARG A 80 11.29 2.32 1.09
CA ARG A 80 12.44 3.25 1.06
C ARG A 80 13.40 2.97 2.22
N ASN A 81 12.86 2.76 3.42
CA ASN A 81 13.69 2.46 4.59
C ASN A 81 14.33 1.07 4.49
N SER A 82 13.58 0.05 4.07
CA SER A 82 14.12 -1.31 3.92
C SER A 82 15.22 -1.41 2.86
N GLY A 83 15.11 -0.65 1.75
CA GLY A 83 16.15 -0.59 0.72
C GLY A 83 17.45 0.02 1.24
N VAL A 84 17.36 1.15 1.97
CA VAL A 84 18.52 1.80 2.59
C VAL A 84 19.16 0.91 3.66
N GLU A 85 18.36 0.21 4.47
CA GLU A 85 18.88 -0.74 5.45
C GLU A 85 19.59 -1.93 4.78
N LEU A 86 19.06 -2.46 3.67
CA LEU A 86 19.73 -3.53 2.91
C LEU A 86 21.03 -3.05 2.26
N GLU A 87 21.07 -1.84 1.73
CA GLU A 87 22.28 -1.27 1.14
C GLU A 87 23.36 -1.05 2.21
N ALA A 88 22.99 -0.53 3.39
CA ALA A 88 23.90 -0.39 4.52
C ALA A 88 24.44 -1.75 5.01
N VAL A 89 23.61 -2.80 4.97
CA VAL A 89 24.03 -4.18 5.23
C VAL A 89 25.09 -4.64 4.24
N VAL A 90 24.86 -4.44 2.93
CA VAL A 90 25.81 -4.87 1.88
C VAL A 90 27.17 -4.20 2.09
N VAL A 91 27.17 -2.88 2.29
CA VAL A 91 28.40 -2.11 2.56
C VAL A 91 29.11 -2.61 3.81
N ALA A 92 28.37 -2.86 4.90
CA ALA A 92 28.95 -3.39 6.14
C ALA A 92 29.53 -4.81 5.96
N THR A 93 28.86 -5.68 5.20
CA THR A 93 29.38 -7.02 4.90
C THR A 93 30.64 -6.99 4.04
N GLU A 94 30.70 -6.10 3.05
CA GLU A 94 31.88 -5.95 2.18
C GLU A 94 33.07 -5.44 2.98
N ALA A 95 32.88 -4.43 3.85
CA ALA A 95 33.93 -3.90 4.71
C ALA A 95 34.45 -4.96 5.70
N ALA A 96 33.55 -5.73 6.32
CA ALA A 96 33.94 -6.81 7.24
C ALA A 96 34.70 -7.92 6.49
N ALA A 97 34.24 -8.33 5.31
CA ALA A 97 34.92 -9.33 4.49
C ALA A 97 36.33 -8.88 4.08
N ASN A 98 36.49 -7.63 3.66
CA ASN A 98 37.80 -7.08 3.31
C ASN A 98 38.75 -7.05 4.52
N THR A 99 38.25 -6.64 5.69
CA THR A 99 39.03 -6.63 6.94
C THR A 99 39.48 -8.04 7.35
N ILE A 100 38.62 -9.04 7.21
CA ILE A 100 38.96 -10.45 7.49
C ILE A 100 40.05 -10.94 6.53
N LEU A 101 39.94 -10.61 5.23
CA LEU A 101 40.92 -11.00 4.22
C LEU A 101 42.29 -10.37 4.50
N GLU A 102 42.34 -9.06 4.74
CA GLU A 102 43.59 -8.34 5.07
C GLU A 102 44.26 -8.89 6.33
N ALA A 103 43.47 -9.21 7.36
CA ALA A 103 44.00 -9.80 8.59
C ALA A 103 44.55 -11.21 8.34
N ALA A 104 43.87 -12.03 7.53
CA ALA A 104 44.32 -13.37 7.16
C ALA A 104 45.61 -13.34 6.33
N GLU A 105 45.71 -12.42 5.36
CA GLU A 105 46.92 -12.21 4.56
C GLU A 105 48.11 -11.81 5.43
N ALA A 106 47.92 -10.88 6.38
CA ALA A 106 48.97 -10.47 7.31
C ALA A 106 49.42 -11.62 8.24
N ILE A 107 48.49 -12.49 8.65
CA ILE A 107 48.82 -13.71 9.42
C ILE A 107 49.64 -14.67 8.57
N GLN A 108 49.31 -14.82 7.29
CA GLN A 108 50.02 -15.72 6.38
C GLN A 108 51.45 -15.23 6.08
N GLU A 109 51.63 -13.93 5.87
CA GLU A 109 52.95 -13.29 5.70
C GLU A 109 53.82 -13.50 6.95
N TRP A 110 53.23 -13.34 8.14
CA TRP A 110 53.89 -13.61 9.42
C TRP A 110 54.38 -15.06 9.57
N ILE A 111 53.55 -16.03 9.20
CA ILE A 111 53.92 -17.46 9.23
C ILE A 111 55.07 -17.73 8.25
N HIS A 112 55.04 -17.09 7.08
CA HIS A 112 56.06 -17.27 6.05
C HIS A 112 57.43 -16.71 6.48
N ASP A 113 57.44 -15.55 7.13
CA ASP A 113 58.65 -14.88 7.62
C ASP A 113 59.28 -15.56 8.85
N GLY A 114 58.60 -16.55 9.44
CA GLY A 114 59.15 -17.37 10.52
C GLY A 114 59.26 -16.65 11.87
N GLY A 115 58.41 -15.65 12.11
CA GLY A 115 58.36 -14.89 13.36
C GLY A 115 58.22 -15.80 14.58
N ARG A 116 59.21 -15.79 15.48
CA ARG A 116 59.22 -16.58 16.73
C ARG A 116 59.51 -15.75 17.97
N ASP A 117 59.66 -14.43 17.82
CA ASP A 117 59.92 -13.53 18.93
C ASP A 117 58.62 -13.02 19.58
N PRO A 118 58.70 -12.40 20.78
CA PRO A 118 57.52 -11.93 21.51
C PRO A 118 56.71 -10.85 20.76
N ASP A 119 57.39 -9.97 20.01
CA ASP A 119 56.75 -8.88 19.27
C ASP A 119 55.95 -9.41 18.07
N ALA A 120 56.48 -10.45 17.43
CA ALA A 120 55.85 -11.21 16.37
C ALA A 120 54.55 -11.87 16.88
N ILE A 121 54.58 -12.51 18.05
CA ILE A 121 53.37 -13.12 18.66
C ILE A 121 52.32 -12.05 18.99
N GLN A 122 52.74 -10.86 19.46
CA GLN A 122 51.82 -9.76 19.74
C GLN A 122 51.16 -9.20 18.46
N ALA A 123 51.91 -9.10 17.35
CA ALA A 123 51.37 -8.72 16.06
C ALA A 123 50.32 -9.74 15.56
N LEU A 124 50.58 -11.04 15.73
CA LEU A 124 49.64 -12.10 15.41
C LEU A 124 48.34 -11.99 16.23
N ALA A 125 48.46 -11.80 17.55
CA ALA A 125 47.31 -11.63 18.44
C ALA A 125 46.45 -10.42 18.03
N THR A 126 47.08 -9.33 17.59
CA THR A 126 46.38 -8.13 17.09
C THR A 126 45.58 -8.43 15.81
N ARG A 127 46.13 -9.20 14.87
CA ARG A 127 45.42 -9.60 13.64
C ARG A 127 44.25 -10.55 13.93
N VAL A 128 44.44 -11.49 14.86
CA VAL A 128 43.36 -12.38 15.30
C VAL A 128 42.23 -11.60 15.97
N ASN A 129 42.54 -10.59 16.79
CA ASN A 129 41.53 -9.70 17.38
C ASN A 129 40.78 -8.89 16.33
N ALA A 130 41.46 -8.39 15.29
CA ALA A 130 40.80 -7.69 14.19
C ALA A 130 39.80 -8.59 13.44
N ILE A 131 40.10 -9.89 13.28
CA ILE A 131 39.15 -10.87 12.74
C ILE A 131 37.95 -11.03 13.68
N PHE A 132 38.15 -11.14 14.99
CA PHE A 132 37.05 -11.24 15.95
C PHE A 132 36.14 -10.02 15.93
N GLU A 133 36.70 -8.80 15.84
CA GLU A 133 35.92 -7.57 15.72
C GLU A 133 35.12 -7.52 14.41
N ALA A 134 35.75 -7.85 13.27
CA ALA A 134 35.07 -7.89 11.98
C ALA A 134 33.93 -8.92 11.93
N CYS A 135 34.14 -10.10 12.51
CA CYS A 135 33.10 -11.13 12.65
C CYS A 135 31.97 -10.71 13.61
N SER A 136 32.28 -9.96 14.66
CA SER A 136 31.27 -9.40 15.58
C SER A 136 30.36 -8.40 14.87
N PHE A 137 30.94 -7.54 14.00
CA PHE A 137 30.17 -6.61 13.16
C PHE A 137 29.24 -7.33 12.16
N GLN A 138 29.57 -8.54 11.73
CA GLN A 138 28.71 -9.34 10.86
C GLN A 138 27.39 -9.74 11.55
N ASP A 139 27.34 -9.92 12.88
CA ASP A 139 26.07 -10.19 13.60
C ASP A 139 25.14 -8.97 13.56
N VAL A 140 25.67 -7.76 13.70
CA VAL A 140 24.89 -6.51 13.56
C VAL A 140 24.25 -6.43 12.17
N THR A 141 24.99 -6.85 11.14
CA THR A 141 24.49 -6.92 9.77
C THR A 141 23.36 -7.95 9.62
N GLY A 142 23.48 -9.12 10.26
CA GLY A 142 22.41 -10.12 10.32
C GLY A 142 21.13 -9.63 11.02
N GLN A 143 21.28 -8.81 12.07
CA GLN A 143 20.14 -8.17 12.75
C GLN A 143 19.43 -7.16 11.85
N ARG A 144 20.17 -6.34 11.10
CA ARG A 144 19.63 -5.35 10.16
C ARG A 144 18.88 -6.01 9.00
N VAL A 145 19.43 -7.06 8.40
CA VAL A 145 18.72 -7.87 7.38
C VAL A 145 17.39 -8.39 7.92
N ARG A 146 17.38 -8.90 9.15
CA ARG A 146 16.16 -9.41 9.77
C ARG A 146 15.10 -8.32 9.97
N ARG A 147 15.50 -7.11 10.38
CA ARG A 147 14.59 -5.96 10.49
C ARG A 147 14.01 -5.56 9.14
N ALA A 148 14.84 -5.49 8.10
CA ALA A 148 14.37 -5.17 6.76
C ALA A 148 13.40 -6.23 6.19
N ILE A 149 13.68 -7.52 6.41
CA ILE A 149 12.76 -8.61 6.04
C ILE A 149 11.45 -8.53 6.82
N GLN A 150 11.48 -8.20 8.11
CA GLN A 150 10.27 -8.00 8.91
C GLN A 150 9.42 -6.85 8.37
N HIS A 151 10.03 -5.73 7.97
CA HIS A 151 9.31 -4.63 7.34
C HIS A 151 8.67 -5.05 6.00
N LEU A 152 9.39 -5.81 5.16
CA LEU A 152 8.84 -6.32 3.89
C LEU A 152 7.68 -7.29 4.12
N GLN A 153 7.78 -8.19 5.10
CA GLN A 153 6.69 -9.10 5.49
C GLN A 153 5.45 -8.35 6.01
N GLN A 154 5.65 -7.21 6.67
CA GLN A 154 4.55 -6.36 7.15
C GLN A 154 3.82 -5.68 5.98
N VAL A 155 4.56 -5.25 4.96
CA VAL A 155 3.99 -4.75 3.69
C VAL A 155 3.22 -5.85 2.96
N GLU A 156 3.79 -7.05 2.87
CA GLU A 156 3.14 -8.21 2.25
C GLU A 156 1.82 -8.56 2.94
N ALA A 157 1.81 -8.67 4.28
CA ALA A 157 0.59 -8.94 5.05
C ALA A 157 -0.47 -7.83 4.89
N MET A 158 -0.04 -6.58 4.74
CA MET A 158 -0.96 -5.47 4.44
C MET A 158 -1.60 -5.65 3.06
N LEU A 159 -0.83 -6.02 2.04
CA LEU A 159 -1.34 -6.26 0.68
C LEU A 159 -2.26 -7.48 0.60
N GLU A 160 -1.94 -8.58 1.29
CA GLU A 160 -2.75 -9.79 1.35
C GLU A 160 -4.17 -9.53 1.88
N ARG A 161 -4.34 -8.63 2.85
CA ARG A 161 -5.66 -8.26 3.40
C ARG A 161 -6.61 -7.68 2.34
N PHE A 162 -6.09 -7.11 1.26
CA PHE A 162 -6.89 -6.42 0.25
C PHE A 162 -7.01 -7.18 -1.09
N MET A 163 -6.30 -8.29 -1.26
CA MET A 163 -6.40 -9.14 -2.46
C MET A 163 -7.20 -10.42 -2.19
N PRO A 164 -8.35 -10.65 -2.88
CA PRO A 164 -9.14 -11.86 -2.67
C PRO A 164 -8.72 -13.00 -3.63
N HIS A 165 -7.60 -13.71 -3.37
CA HIS A 165 -7.30 -15.06 -3.92
C HIS A 165 -6.11 -15.72 -3.17
N PRO A 166 -5.99 -17.08 -3.07
CA PRO A 166 -5.37 -17.79 -1.96
C PRO A 166 -3.84 -17.70 -1.98
N PRO A 167 -3.21 -17.98 -0.83
CA PRO A 167 -1.77 -17.90 -0.67
C PRO A 167 -1.07 -18.85 -1.64
N SER A 168 -0.21 -18.28 -2.49
CA SER A 168 0.92 -19.05 -3.03
C SER A 168 1.75 -19.52 -1.83
N PRO A 169 2.25 -20.77 -1.78
CA PRO A 169 3.06 -21.25 -0.67
C PRO A 169 4.48 -20.68 -0.79
N ALA A 170 4.62 -19.36 -0.75
CA ALA A 170 5.88 -18.72 -0.41
C ALA A 170 5.99 -18.82 1.13
N GLY A 171 6.54 -19.92 1.61
CA GLY A 171 6.77 -20.13 3.03
C GLY A 171 7.45 -18.90 3.63
N LYS A 172 6.87 -18.35 4.70
CA LYS A 172 7.45 -17.22 5.47
C LYS A 172 8.95 -17.44 5.59
N LEU A 173 9.74 -16.58 4.94
CA LEU A 173 11.19 -16.73 4.92
C LEU A 173 11.70 -16.62 6.37
N ARG A 174 11.96 -17.78 7.01
CA ARG A 174 12.56 -17.83 8.34
C ARG A 174 14.07 -17.74 8.13
N VAL A 175 14.60 -16.54 8.33
CA VAL A 175 16.07 -16.36 8.42
C VAL A 175 16.52 -16.89 9.78
N ALA A 176 16.78 -18.20 9.83
CA ALA A 176 17.42 -18.85 10.96
C ALA A 176 18.93 -18.58 10.87
N THR A 177 19.38 -17.52 11.53
CA THR A 177 20.81 -17.35 11.81
C THR A 177 21.05 -18.04 13.14
N GLU A 178 21.58 -19.26 13.12
CA GLU A 178 22.06 -19.93 14.32
C GLU A 178 23.27 -19.14 14.85
N ARG A 179 23.05 -18.30 15.86
CA ARG A 179 24.12 -17.62 16.60
C ARG A 179 24.89 -18.67 17.40
N HIS A 180 26.01 -19.13 16.86
CA HIS A 180 26.84 -20.13 17.54
C HIS A 180 27.89 -19.55 18.51
N THR A 181 27.76 -18.29 18.96
CA THR A 181 28.79 -17.67 19.83
C THR A 181 28.27 -16.97 21.10
N VAL A 182 26.96 -16.92 21.36
CA VAL A 182 26.46 -16.31 22.62
C VAL A 182 25.60 -17.30 23.40
N ARG A 183 26.03 -17.53 24.65
CA ARG A 183 25.30 -18.30 25.68
C ARG A 183 23.82 -17.87 25.74
N PRO A 184 22.88 -18.80 25.99
CA PRO A 184 21.43 -18.56 25.91
C PRO A 184 20.87 -17.52 26.90
N ASP A 185 21.67 -17.03 27.85
CA ASP A 185 21.19 -16.24 28.99
C ASP A 185 21.15 -14.71 28.73
N ALA A 186 21.58 -14.25 27.55
CA ALA A 186 21.73 -12.82 27.23
C ALA A 186 20.51 -12.17 26.54
N GLN A 187 19.35 -12.83 26.50
CA GLN A 187 18.13 -12.24 25.94
C GLN A 187 17.41 -11.40 27.01
N GLY A 188 17.82 -10.14 27.15
CA GLY A 188 17.09 -9.20 28.02
C GLY A 188 17.76 -7.88 28.37
N GLN A 189 18.99 -7.61 27.92
CA GLN A 189 19.59 -6.30 28.15
C GLN A 189 19.20 -5.30 27.05
N PRO A 190 18.73 -4.09 27.42
CA PRO A 190 18.55 -3.02 26.45
C PRO A 190 19.89 -2.70 25.77
N ASP A 191 19.85 -2.37 24.48
CA ASP A 191 21.03 -1.97 23.71
C ASP A 191 21.80 -0.88 24.49
N MET A 192 23.07 -1.13 24.81
CA MET A 192 23.91 -0.12 25.46
C MET A 192 24.06 1.09 24.54
N GLY A 193 23.82 2.28 25.07
CA GLY A 193 24.04 3.51 24.35
C GLY A 193 25.53 3.74 24.10
N GLN A 194 25.88 4.48 23.04
CA GLN A 194 27.27 4.79 22.70
C GLN A 194 28.06 5.40 23.89
N CYS A 195 27.40 6.21 24.73
CA CYS A 195 28.01 6.78 25.93
C CYS A 195 28.39 5.72 26.98
N GLU A 196 27.66 4.60 27.07
CA GLU A 196 27.92 3.52 28.03
C GLU A 196 29.07 2.62 27.53
N ILE A 197 29.14 2.39 26.22
CA ILE A 197 30.25 1.71 25.55
C ILE A 197 31.56 2.49 25.76
N ASP A 198 31.53 3.81 25.57
CA ASP A 198 32.70 4.67 25.73
C ASP A 198 33.18 4.80 27.20
N ALA A 199 32.31 4.50 28.17
CA ALA A 199 32.65 4.48 29.59
C ALA A 199 33.32 3.16 30.00
N LEU A 200 32.87 2.05 29.42
CA LEU A 200 33.46 0.71 29.64
C LEU A 200 34.87 0.58 29.07
N LEU A 201 35.17 1.26 27.96
CA LEU A 201 36.49 1.23 27.30
C LEU A 201 37.52 2.18 27.95
N ARG A 202 37.14 2.94 28.98
CA ARG A 202 38.01 3.86 29.73
C ARG A 202 38.38 3.38 31.13
N ALA A 203 37.91 2.19 31.54
CA ALA A 203 38.31 1.51 32.78
C ALA A 203 39.43 0.50 32.50
#